data_AF-A0A0N7M311-F1
#
_entry.id   AF-A0A0N7M311-F1
#
_cell.length_a   1.000
_cell.length_b   1.000
_cell.length_c   1.000
_cell.angle_alpha   90.00
_cell.angle_beta   90.00
_cell.angle_gamma   90.00
#
_symmetry.space_group_name_H-M   'P 1'
#
loop_
_entity.id
_entity.type
_entity.pdbx_description
1 polymer ?
#
loop_
_entity_poly.entity_id
_entity_poly.type
_entity_poly.pdbx_seq_one_letter_code
_entity_poly.pdbx_strand_id
1 'polypeptide(L)' 'MKKIWAFIASDDGAVTVDWVVLTAAMAGLAALISSQMQDGVLGLTNALVSYMSNWDFS' A
#
# COMPACT_ATOMS: atom_id res chain seq x y z
N MET A 1 -5.48 4.29 -33.76
CA MET A 1 -5.30 3.66 -32.43
C MET A 1 -5.30 2.13 -32.56
N LYS A 2 -4.22 1.53 -33.08
CA LYS A 2 -4.12 0.07 -33.30
C LYS A 2 -2.90 -0.58 -32.63
N LYS A 3 -1.93 0.24 -32.19
CA LYS A 3 -0.62 -0.24 -31.72
C LYS A 3 -0.66 -0.87 -30.33
N ILE A 4 -1.43 -0.31 -29.40
CA ILE A 4 -1.61 -0.85 -28.04
C ILE A 4 -2.32 -2.21 -28.06
N TRP A 5 -3.36 -2.35 -28.88
CA TRP A 5 -4.05 -3.63 -29.04
C TRP A 5 -3.16 -4.71 -29.67
N ALA A 6 -2.30 -4.33 -30.63
CA ALA A 6 -1.33 -5.26 -31.21
C ALA A 6 -0.22 -5.67 -30.24
N PHE A 7 0.17 -4.78 -29.32
CA PHE A 7 1.16 -5.06 -28.27
C PHE A 7 0.61 -6.00 -27.19
N ILE A 8 -0.63 -5.74 -26.72
CA ILE A 8 -1.32 -6.60 -25.74
C ILE A 8 -1.63 -8.00 -26.32
N ALA A 9 -1.88 -8.09 -27.63
CA ALA A 9 -2.17 -9.35 -28.31
C ALA A 9 -0.92 -10.18 -28.66
N SER A 10 0.29 -9.65 -28.42
CA SER A 10 1.54 -10.36 -28.69
C SER A 10 2.04 -11.05 -27.42
N ASP A 11 2.39 -12.33 -27.48
CA ASP A 11 2.80 -13.12 -26.29
C ASP A 11 4.02 -12.52 -25.56
N ASP A 12 5.00 -11.96 -26.29
CA ASP A 12 6.13 -11.23 -25.68
C ASP A 12 5.70 -9.90 -25.03
N GLY A 13 4.68 -9.25 -25.59
CA GLY A 13 4.07 -8.05 -25.02
C GLY A 13 3.27 -8.36 -23.75
N ALA A 14 2.60 -9.50 -23.69
CA ALA A 14 1.81 -9.92 -22.54
C ALA A 14 2.69 -10.14 -21.29
N VAL A 15 3.86 -10.78 -21.45
CA VAL A 15 4.80 -11.01 -20.35
C VAL A 15 5.42 -9.70 -19.84
N THR A 16 5.69 -8.75 -20.72
CA THR A 16 6.21 -7.43 -20.34
C THR A 16 5.16 -6.50 -19.74
N VAL A 17 3.87 -6.76 -19.98
CA VAL A 17 2.78 -6.01 -19.36
C VAL A 17 2.43 -6.59 -17.98
N ASP A 18 2.53 -7.91 -17.78
CA ASP A 18 2.19 -8.55 -16.51
C ASP A 18 3.05 -8.04 -15.33
N TRP A 19 4.38 -7.97 -15.49
CA TRP A 19 5.25 -7.46 -14.40
C TRP A 19 5.00 -5.97 -14.07
N VAL A 20 4.60 -5.17 -15.06
CA VAL A 20 4.22 -3.75 -14.85
C VAL A 20 2.88 -3.67 -14.14
N VAL A 21 1.91 -4.50 -14.50
CA VAL A 21 0.60 -4.54 -13.84
C VAL A 21 0.74 -5.01 -12.39
N LEU A 22 1.57 -6.02 -12.12
CA LEU A 22 1.86 -6.49 -10.77
C LEU A 22 2.52 -5.41 -9.91
N THR A 23 3.52 -4.69 -10.44
CA THR A 23 4.17 -3.60 -9.71
C THR A 23 3.25 -2.40 -9.48
N ALA A 24 2.41 -2.04 -10.46
CA ALA A 24 1.41 -1.01 -10.32
C ALA A 24 0.35 -1.37 -9.25
N ALA A 25 -0.09 -2.63 -9.21
CA ALA A 25 -0.99 -3.13 -8.18
C ALA A 25 -0.34 -3.04 -6.79
N MET A 26 0.95 -3.41 -6.67
CA MET A 26 1.70 -3.34 -5.42
C MET A 26 1.87 -1.89 -4.93
N ALA A 27 2.19 -0.96 -5.84
CA ALA A 27 2.27 0.47 -5.54
C ALA A 27 0.91 1.05 -5.10
N GLY A 28 -0.19 0.63 -5.74
CA GLY A 28 -1.55 1.01 -5.35
C GLY A 28 -1.90 0.51 -3.94
N LEU A 29 -1.57 -0.74 -3.62
CA LEU A 29 -1.76 -1.31 -2.28
C LEU A 29 -0.93 -0.57 -1.23
N ALA A 30 0.33 -0.23 -1.53
CA ALA A 30 1.18 0.55 -0.62
C ALA A 30 0.59 1.95 -0.34
N ALA A 31 0.07 2.62 -1.37
CA ALA A 31 -0.60 3.90 -1.20
C ALA A 31 -1.85 3.78 -0.32
N LEU A 32 -2.67 2.74 -0.51
CA LEU A 32 -3.87 2.50 0.31
C LEU A 32 -3.54 2.23 1.78
N ILE A 33 -2.50 1.44 2.05
CA ILE A 33 -2.14 1.03 3.42
C ILE A 33 -1.46 2.17 4.21
N SER A 34 -0.83 3.13 3.54
CA SER A 34 -0.06 4.21 4.18
C SER A 34 -0.87 5.01 5.22
N SER A 35 -2.13 5.32 4.92
CA SER A 35 -3.02 6.03 5.85
C SER A 35 -3.37 5.19 7.08
N GLN A 36 -3.73 3.92 6.87
CA GLN A 36 -4.07 3.00 7.96
C GLN A 36 -2.90 2.74 8.92
N MET A 37 -1.66 2.73 8.40
CA MET A 37 -0.47 2.63 9.25
C MET A 37 -0.30 3.85 10.15
N GLN A 38 -0.50 5.07 9.62
CA GLN A 38 -0.41 6.30 10.41
C GLN A 38 -1.45 6.31 11.53
N ASP A 39 -2.71 6.00 11.20
CA ASP A 39 -3.80 5.96 12.17
C ASP A 39 -3.56 4.90 13.26
N GLY A 40 -3.06 3.72 12.87
CA GLY A 40 -2.70 2.66 13.80
C GLY A 40 -1.60 3.07 14.79
N VAL A 41 -0.56 3.75 14.29
CA VAL A 41 0.54 4.27 15.15
C VAL A 41 0.03 5.36 16.08
N LEU A 42 -0.73 6.34 15.58
CA LEU A 42 -1.30 7.40 16.40
C LEU A 42 -2.24 6.85 17.48
N GLY A 43 -3.05 5.84 17.13
CA GLY A 43 -3.92 5.15 18.08
C GLY A 43 -3.13 4.45 19.20
N LEU A 44 -2.06 3.74 18.84
CA LEU A 44 -1.16 3.12 19.82
C LEU A 44 -0.47 4.16 20.70
N THR A 45 0.03 5.26 20.13
CA THR A 45 0.64 6.34 20.89
C THR A 45 -0.35 6.95 21.87
N ASN A 46 -1.60 7.18 21.45
CA ASN A 46 -2.63 7.72 22.35
C ASN A 46 -2.96 6.75 23.49
N ALA A 47 -3.03 5.44 23.20
CA ALA A 47 -3.22 4.42 24.23
C ALA A 47 -2.05 4.40 25.24
N LEU A 48 -0.81 4.50 24.75
CA LEU A 48 0.39 4.60 25.60
C LEU A 48 0.34 5.84 26.49
N VAL A 49 0.02 7.01 25.92
CA VAL A 49 -0.11 8.27 26.68
C VAL A 49 -1.19 8.14 27.76
N SER A 50 -2.34 7.56 27.43
CA SER A 50 -3.42 7.33 28.40
C SER A 50 -2.98 6.41 29.54
N TYR A 51 -2.23 5.34 29.23
CA TYR A 51 -1.66 4.45 30.22
C TYR A 51 -0.66 5.19 31.13
N MET A 52 0.29 5.93 30.55
CA MET A 52 1.32 6.65 31.30
C MET A 52 0.74 7.81 32.13
N SER A 53 -0.31 8.48 31.65
CA SER A 53 -0.95 9.58 32.38
C SER A 53 -1.66 9.11 33.65
N ASN A 54 -2.13 7.86 33.65
CA ASN A 54 -2.74 7.21 34.80
C ASN A 54 -1.74 6.35 35.59
N TRP A 55 -0.45 6.38 35.23
CA TRP A 55 0.57 5.63 35.93
C TRP A 55 0.97 6.40 37.20
N ASP A 56 0.51 5.90 38.33
CA ASP A 56 0.90 6.36 39.65
C ASP A 56 1.97 5.44 40.24
N PHE A 57 3.01 6.02 40.83
CA PHE A 57 4.06 5.29 41.54
C PHE A 57 3.59 5.06 42.98
N SER A 58 2.70 4.10 43.19
CA SER A 58 2.49 3.55 44.54
C SER A 58 3.68 2.71 44.98
#